data_AF-A0A371LW56-F1
#
_entry.id   AF-A0A371LW56-F1
#
_cell.length_a   1.000
_cell.length_b   1.000
_cell.length_c   1.000
_cell.angle_alpha   90.00
_cell.angle_beta   90.00
_cell.angle_gamma   90.00
#
_symmetry.space_group_name_H-M   'P 1'
#
loop_
_entity.id
_entity.type
_entity.pdbx_description
1 polymer ?
#
loop_
_entity_poly.entity_id
_entity_poly.type
_entity_poly.pdbx_seq_one_letter_code
_entity_poly.pdbx_strand_id
1 'polypeptide(L)'
;MLDQLPVAVAALDAASSLGAVAGRLLLGAVVGVAAAVVMAIPMWRQDEGFTPAYVAASVVRRTTPDEVSFGDANVVHHAAGALAGVLYAFVYLATDAVAPDLGVAGVDLPSHLVATAVVVAFIYVAFARLVLPRAGRRIYEERATAVRGQWLRSSLVFGATLLVLAPALFTGFA
;
A
#
# COMPACT_ATOMS: atom_id res chain seq x y z
N MET A 1 14.73 -28.70 36.39
CA MET A 1 13.68 -28.77 35.34
C MET A 1 12.75 -27.55 35.37
N LEU A 2 12.56 -26.88 36.52
CA LEU A 2 11.71 -25.68 36.65
C LEU A 2 12.38 -24.38 36.14
N ASP A 3 13.72 -24.31 36.10
CA ASP A 3 14.46 -23.10 35.65
C ASP A 3 14.32 -22.80 34.15
N GLN A 4 13.81 -23.74 33.36
CA GLN A 4 13.59 -23.59 31.91
C GLN A 4 12.18 -23.13 31.57
N LEU A 5 11.24 -23.18 32.52
CA LEU A 5 9.86 -22.73 32.34
C LEU A 5 9.73 -21.25 31.95
N PRO A 6 10.44 -20.27 32.59
CA PRO A 6 10.29 -18.87 32.21
C PRO A 6 10.83 -18.56 30.81
N VAL A 7 11.90 -19.24 30.39
CA VAL A 7 12.46 -19.11 29.04
C VAL A 7 11.50 -19.68 27.99
N ALA A 8 10.91 -20.84 28.27
CA ALA A 8 9.93 -21.46 27.38
C ALA A 8 8.65 -20.61 27.22
N VAL A 9 8.16 -20.00 28.31
CA VAL A 9 6.99 -19.10 28.27
C VAL A 9 7.31 -17.83 27.46
N ALA A 10 8.45 -17.19 27.72
CA ALA A 10 8.86 -15.99 26.97
C ALA A 10 9.04 -16.28 25.47
N ALA A 11 9.57 -17.45 25.11
CA ALA A 11 9.71 -17.86 23.72
C ALA A 11 8.35 -18.10 23.03
N LEU A 12 7.38 -18.67 23.76
CA LEU A 12 6.03 -18.89 23.25
C LEU A 12 5.27 -17.56 23.05
N ASP A 13 5.41 -16.61 23.97
CA ASP A 13 4.84 -15.26 23.86
C ASP A 13 5.48 -14.47 22.71
N ALA A 14 6.79 -14.59 22.52
CA ALA A 14 7.46 -13.98 21.37
C ALA A 14 6.96 -14.58 20.05
N ALA A 15 6.82 -15.91 19.97
CA ALA A 15 6.33 -16.57 18.77
C ALA A 15 4.86 -16.20 18.44
N SER A 16 4.00 -16.09 19.45
CA SER A 16 2.60 -15.67 19.26
C SER A 16 2.51 -14.21 18.80
N SER A 17 3.31 -13.32 19.38
CA SER A 17 3.36 -11.90 18.97
C SER A 17 3.87 -11.73 17.53
N LEU A 18 4.89 -12.49 17.13
CA LEU A 18 5.38 -12.52 15.74
C LEU A 18 4.30 -13.02 14.78
N GLY A 19 3.56 -14.06 15.16
CA GLY A 19 2.42 -14.58 14.39
C GLY A 19 1.33 -13.53 14.20
N ALA A 20 0.99 -12.78 15.25
CA ALA A 20 0.00 -11.70 15.20
C ALA A 20 0.45 -10.56 14.27
N VAL A 21 1.70 -10.12 14.38
CA VAL A 21 2.28 -9.08 13.50
C VAL A 21 2.27 -9.57 12.05
N ALA A 22 2.75 -10.77 11.78
CA ALA A 22 2.77 -11.34 10.44
C ALA A 22 1.35 -11.45 9.85
N GLY A 23 0.36 -11.88 10.65
CA GLY A 23 -1.05 -11.92 10.26
C GLY A 23 -1.59 -10.55 9.84
N ARG A 24 -1.27 -9.50 10.60
CA ARG A 24 -1.69 -8.12 10.27
C ARG A 24 -0.99 -7.57 9.03
N LEU A 25 0.29 -7.90 8.81
CA LEU A 25 1.00 -7.53 7.58
C LEU A 25 0.41 -8.25 6.35
N LEU A 26 0.08 -9.53 6.47
CA LEU A 26 -0.60 -10.29 5.41
C LEU A 26 -2.00 -9.73 5.12
N LEU A 27 -2.78 -9.40 6.16
CA LEU A 27 -4.07 -8.74 5.99
C LEU A 27 -3.91 -7.39 5.29
N GLY A 28 -2.91 -6.60 5.69
CA GLY A 28 -2.54 -5.37 5.00
C GLY A 28 -2.28 -5.60 3.51
N ALA A 29 -1.51 -6.63 3.16
CA ALA A 29 -1.27 -6.99 1.76
C ALA A 29 -2.56 -7.30 1.00
N VAL A 30 -3.47 -8.10 1.57
CA VAL A 30 -4.77 -8.42 0.97
C VAL A 30 -5.61 -7.17 0.75
N VAL A 31 -5.69 -6.29 1.75
CA VAL A 31 -6.42 -5.01 1.65
C VAL A 31 -5.78 -4.09 0.61
N GLY A 32 -4.46 -4.07 0.52
CA GLY A 32 -3.71 -3.32 -0.50
C GLY A 32 -3.99 -3.82 -1.92
N VAL A 33 -4.11 -5.14 -2.13
CA VAL A 33 -4.54 -5.71 -3.42
C VAL A 33 -5.97 -5.27 -3.75
N ALA A 34 -6.90 -5.36 -2.78
CA ALA A 34 -8.27 -4.90 -2.98
C ALA A 34 -8.34 -3.40 -3.33
N ALA A 35 -7.54 -2.57 -2.64
CA ALA A 35 -7.42 -1.15 -2.96
C ALA A 35 -6.83 -0.90 -4.36
N ALA A 36 -5.87 -1.71 -4.82
CA ALA A 36 -5.33 -1.64 -6.18
C ALA A 36 -6.37 -2.01 -7.25
N VAL A 37 -7.25 -2.99 -6.97
CA VAL A 37 -8.37 -3.33 -7.84
C VAL A 37 -9.33 -2.14 -7.97
N VAL A 38 -9.71 -1.51 -6.86
CA VAL A 38 -10.60 -0.34 -6.88
C VAL A 38 -9.93 0.87 -7.56
N MET A 39 -8.64 1.09 -7.31
CA MET A 39 -7.83 2.12 -7.96
C MET A 39 -7.77 1.95 -9.49
N ALA A 40 -7.94 0.73 -10.02
CA ALA A 40 -8.01 0.52 -11.46
C ALA A 40 -9.20 1.28 -12.10
N ILE A 41 -10.29 1.51 -11.38
CA ILE A 41 -11.50 2.17 -11.89
C ILE A 41 -11.23 3.56 -12.49
N PRO A 42 -10.57 4.51 -11.78
CA PRO A 42 -10.15 5.77 -12.38
C PRO A 42 -8.98 5.59 -13.37
N MET A 43 -8.06 4.64 -13.15
CA MET A 43 -6.92 4.41 -14.06
C MET A 43 -7.38 4.04 -15.48
N TRP A 44 -8.40 3.19 -15.61
CA TRP A 44 -8.99 2.83 -16.90
C TRP A 44 -9.67 4.00 -17.63
N ARG A 45 -10.00 5.08 -16.91
CA ARG A 45 -10.66 6.28 -17.47
C ARG A 45 -9.68 7.41 -17.77
N GLN A 46 -8.39 7.22 -17.52
CA GLN A 46 -7.35 8.23 -17.68
C GLN A 46 -6.36 7.76 -18.73
N ASP A 47 -6.03 8.62 -19.69
CA ASP A 47 -5.11 8.27 -20.79
C ASP A 47 -3.76 7.74 -20.29
N GLU A 48 -3.27 8.28 -19.17
CA GLU A 48 -1.97 7.93 -18.58
C GLU A 48 -2.12 7.14 -17.27
N GLY A 49 -3.31 6.56 -17.02
CA GLY A 49 -3.66 5.93 -15.75
C GLY A 49 -2.77 4.74 -15.40
N PHE A 50 -2.45 3.90 -16.39
CA PHE A 50 -1.60 2.71 -16.23
C PHE A 50 -0.11 2.95 -16.50
N THR A 51 0.29 4.14 -16.96
CA THR A 51 1.70 4.51 -17.23
C THR A 51 2.64 4.12 -16.08
N PRO A 52 2.31 4.35 -14.79
CA PRO A 52 3.15 3.86 -13.70
C PRO A 52 3.39 2.35 -13.68
N ALA A 53 2.36 1.56 -13.96
CA ALA A 53 2.43 0.10 -13.95
C ALA A 53 3.31 -0.42 -15.09
N TYR A 54 3.21 0.18 -16.28
CA TYR A 54 4.09 -0.13 -17.42
C TYR A 54 5.55 0.19 -17.12
N VAL A 55 5.84 1.36 -16.56
CA VAL A 55 7.22 1.74 -16.19
C VAL A 55 7.77 0.83 -15.09
N ALA A 56 6.97 0.49 -14.08
CA ALA A 56 7.41 -0.42 -13.03
C ALA A 56 7.68 -1.83 -13.59
N ALA A 57 6.79 -2.34 -14.43
CA ALA A 57 6.96 -3.64 -15.07
C ALA A 57 8.15 -3.68 -16.02
N SER A 58 8.45 -2.58 -16.73
CA SER A 58 9.62 -2.52 -17.63
C SER A 58 10.94 -2.61 -16.85
N VAL A 59 11.00 -2.03 -15.65
CA VAL A 59 12.14 -2.19 -14.74
C VAL A 59 12.30 -3.65 -14.29
N VAL A 60 11.20 -4.30 -13.90
CA VAL A 60 11.23 -5.72 -13.48
C VAL A 60 11.64 -6.63 -14.64
N ARG A 61 11.14 -6.35 -15.85
CA ARG A 61 11.38 -7.13 -17.07
C ARG A 61 12.67 -6.74 -17.80
N ARG A 62 13.36 -5.69 -17.37
CA ARG A 62 14.58 -5.13 -18.00
C ARG A 62 14.40 -4.81 -19.49
N THR A 63 13.30 -4.13 -19.80
CA THR A 63 12.83 -3.77 -21.15
C THR A 63 12.33 -2.32 -21.14
N THR A 64 11.83 -1.82 -22.26
CA THR A 64 11.21 -0.48 -22.34
C THR A 64 9.70 -0.56 -22.06
N PRO A 65 9.06 0.53 -21.57
CA PRO A 65 7.63 0.50 -21.23
C PRO A 65 6.68 0.13 -22.39
N ASP A 66 7.09 0.40 -23.63
CA ASP A 66 6.34 0.09 -24.86
C ASP A 66 6.39 -1.40 -25.27
N GLU A 67 7.37 -2.15 -24.75
CA GLU A 67 7.50 -3.60 -24.97
C GLU A 67 6.76 -4.43 -23.90
N VAL A 68 6.29 -3.79 -22.82
CA VAL A 68 5.59 -4.45 -21.71
C VAL A 68 4.14 -4.76 -22.09
N SER A 69 3.72 -6.01 -21.87
CA SER A 69 2.31 -6.39 -22.03
C SER A 69 1.43 -5.80 -20.93
N PHE A 70 0.15 -5.55 -21.25
CA PHE A 70 -0.81 -5.11 -20.23
C PHE A 70 -0.91 -6.10 -19.06
N GLY A 71 -0.82 -7.40 -19.33
CA GLY A 71 -0.85 -8.44 -18.30
C GLY A 71 0.28 -8.28 -17.27
N ASP A 72 1.52 -8.08 -17.74
CA ASP A 72 2.68 -7.85 -16.87
C ASP A 72 2.54 -6.55 -16.06
N ALA A 73 2.10 -5.46 -16.70
CA ALA A 73 1.82 -4.21 -16.01
C ALA A 73 0.75 -4.40 -14.93
N ASN A 74 -0.32 -5.12 -15.22
CA ASN A 74 -1.40 -5.38 -14.28
C ASN A 74 -0.95 -6.24 -13.10
N VAL A 75 -0.11 -7.27 -13.33
CA VAL A 75 0.49 -8.06 -12.23
C VAL A 75 1.34 -7.17 -11.32
N VAL A 76 2.20 -6.33 -11.90
CA VAL A 76 3.06 -5.43 -11.11
C VAL A 76 2.24 -4.37 -10.36
N HIS A 77 1.15 -3.88 -10.93
CA HIS A 77 0.20 -2.98 -10.25
C HIS A 77 -0.37 -3.61 -8.99
N HIS A 78 -0.86 -4.85 -9.07
CA HIS A 78 -1.42 -5.54 -7.91
C HIS A 78 -0.35 -5.92 -6.89
N ALA A 79 0.86 -6.31 -7.33
CA ALA A 79 1.99 -6.56 -6.45
C ALA A 79 2.42 -5.29 -5.71
N ALA A 80 2.49 -4.14 -6.39
CA ALA A 80 2.75 -2.85 -5.77
C ALA A 80 1.64 -2.47 -4.77
N GLY A 81 0.38 -2.75 -5.11
CA GLY A 81 -0.76 -2.63 -4.20
C GLY A 81 -0.60 -3.44 -2.92
N ALA A 82 -0.20 -4.71 -3.04
CA ALA A 82 0.09 -5.58 -1.91
C ALA A 82 1.20 -4.98 -1.01
N LEU A 83 2.32 -4.55 -1.60
CA LEU A 83 3.43 -3.93 -0.88
C LEU A 83 3.01 -2.62 -0.18
N ALA A 84 2.19 -1.81 -0.83
CA ALA A 84 1.62 -0.60 -0.22
C ALA A 84 0.68 -0.94 0.96
N GLY A 85 -0.06 -2.04 0.87
CA GLY A 85 -0.85 -2.59 1.97
C GLY A 85 -0.01 -3.12 3.14
N VAL A 86 1.16 -3.71 2.86
CA VAL A 86 2.12 -4.08 3.91
C VAL A 86 2.68 -2.83 4.59
N LEU A 87 3.05 -1.80 3.81
CA LEU A 87 3.49 -0.51 4.35
C LEU A 87 2.40 0.12 5.23
N TYR A 88 1.14 0.06 4.78
CA TYR A 88 0.00 0.49 5.58
C TYR A 88 -0.04 -0.20 6.94
N ALA A 89 -0.03 -1.53 6.96
CA ALA A 89 -0.11 -2.30 8.20
C ALA A 89 1.09 -2.03 9.12
N PHE A 90 2.29 -1.87 8.56
CA PHE A 90 3.48 -1.51 9.31
C PHE A 90 3.34 -0.13 9.99
N VAL A 91 2.91 0.89 9.23
CA VAL A 91 2.72 2.24 9.77
C VAL A 91 1.59 2.28 10.79
N TYR A 92 0.50 1.54 10.54
CA TYR A 92 -0.60 1.38 11.49
C TYR A 92 -0.07 0.84 12.82
N LEU A 93 0.63 -0.29 12.81
CA LEU A 93 1.17 -0.92 14.02
C LEU A 93 2.17 -0.02 14.75
N ALA A 94 3.03 0.68 14.00
CA ALA A 94 3.98 1.61 14.58
C ALA A 94 3.29 2.82 15.25
N THR A 95 2.18 3.28 14.67
CA THR A 95 1.41 4.42 15.21
C THR A 95 0.58 3.98 16.42
N ASP A 96 -0.14 2.87 16.32
CA ASP A 96 -0.95 2.25 17.39
C ASP A 96 -0.10 1.98 18.65
N ALA A 97 1.17 1.55 18.47
CA ALA A 97 2.08 1.29 19.57
C ALA A 97 2.50 2.54 20.38
N VAL A 98 2.35 3.75 19.84
CA VAL A 98 2.82 5.00 20.47
C VAL A 98 1.73 6.06 20.64
N ALA A 99 0.60 5.90 19.95
CA ALA A 99 -0.50 6.84 19.98
C ALA A 99 -1.36 6.65 21.25
N PRO A 100 -1.96 7.72 21.78
CA PRO A 100 -2.98 7.59 22.80
C PRO A 100 -4.20 6.86 22.22
N ASP A 101 -4.85 6.02 23.03
CA ASP A 101 -6.10 5.36 22.65
C ASP A 101 -7.21 6.42 22.54
N LEU A 102 -7.47 6.84 21.31
CA LEU A 102 -8.56 7.74 20.93
C LEU A 102 -9.60 6.99 20.10
N GLY A 103 -9.68 5.67 20.24
CA GLY A 103 -10.59 4.85 19.48
C GLY A 103 -12.05 5.14 19.83
N VAL A 104 -12.94 5.07 18.83
CA VAL A 104 -14.39 5.16 19.02
C VAL A 104 -15.00 3.84 18.59
N ALA A 105 -15.84 3.23 19.45
CA ALA A 105 -16.48 1.94 19.18
C ALA A 105 -15.49 0.81 18.79
N GLY A 106 -14.29 0.81 19.39
CA GLY A 106 -13.24 -0.18 19.13
C GLY A 106 -12.40 0.06 17.87
N VAL A 107 -12.59 1.20 17.18
CA VAL A 107 -11.83 1.57 15.97
C VAL A 107 -10.77 2.61 16.32
N ASP A 108 -9.48 2.28 16.14
CA ASP A 108 -8.37 3.24 16.24
C ASP A 108 -8.26 4.10 14.97
N LEU A 109 -9.17 5.07 14.87
CA LEU A 109 -9.24 5.96 13.71
C LEU A 109 -7.95 6.77 13.48
N PRO A 110 -7.26 7.34 14.50
CA PRO A 110 -6.01 8.05 14.29
C PRO A 110 -4.93 7.24 13.57
N SER A 111 -4.64 6.00 14.00
CA SER A 111 -3.60 5.19 13.35
C SER A 111 -3.97 4.82 11.92
N HIS A 112 -5.25 4.53 11.65
CA HIS A 112 -5.73 4.30 10.29
C HIS A 112 -5.56 5.54 9.40
N LEU A 113 -5.83 6.75 9.92
CA LEU A 113 -5.65 8.00 9.20
C LEU A 113 -4.16 8.28 8.90
N VAL A 114 -3.29 8.12 9.89
CA VAL A 114 -1.83 8.31 9.73
C VAL A 114 -1.27 7.32 8.70
N ALA A 115 -1.59 6.03 8.84
CA ALA A 115 -1.15 5.00 7.91
C ALA A 115 -1.64 5.27 6.48
N THR A 116 -2.90 5.67 6.32
CA THR A 116 -3.47 6.02 5.01
C THR A 116 -2.76 7.23 4.41
N ALA A 117 -2.56 8.30 5.19
CA ALA A 117 -1.90 9.51 4.73
C ALA A 117 -0.46 9.24 4.28
N VAL A 118 0.30 8.46 5.07
CA VAL A 118 1.67 8.05 4.72
C VAL A 118 1.69 7.26 3.41
N VAL A 119 0.79 6.29 3.24
CA VAL A 119 0.74 5.47 2.02
C VAL A 119 0.33 6.29 0.80
N VAL A 120 -0.69 7.15 0.90
CA VAL A 120 -1.10 8.03 -0.20
C VAL A 120 0.04 8.98 -0.59
N ALA A 121 0.70 9.59 0.40
CA ALA A 121 1.84 10.46 0.15
C ALA A 121 2.99 9.68 -0.50
N PHE A 122 3.32 8.49 0.01
CA PHE A 122 4.36 7.62 -0.55
C PHE A 122 4.08 7.27 -2.02
N ILE A 123 2.88 6.76 -2.34
CA ILE A 123 2.50 6.37 -3.70
C ILE A 123 2.56 7.58 -4.64
N TYR A 124 2.04 8.72 -4.20
CA TYR A 124 2.07 9.95 -5.00
C TYR A 124 3.49 10.43 -5.27
N VAL A 125 4.33 10.50 -4.23
CA VAL A 125 5.72 10.98 -4.34
C VAL A 125 6.58 10.01 -5.13
N ALA A 126 6.46 8.70 -4.88
CA ALA A 126 7.17 7.66 -5.61
C ALA A 126 6.89 7.77 -7.11
N PHE A 127 5.63 7.95 -7.49
CA PHE A 127 5.29 8.22 -8.88
C PHE A 127 5.89 9.52 -9.39
N ALA A 128 5.63 10.64 -8.73
CA ALA A 128 6.00 11.97 -9.21
C ALA A 128 7.52 12.17 -9.35
N ARG A 129 8.32 11.45 -8.54
CA ARG A 129 9.78 11.61 -8.46
C ARG A 129 10.56 10.47 -9.11
N LEU A 130 10.02 9.25 -9.12
CA LEU A 130 10.74 8.09 -9.66
C LEU A 130 10.13 7.63 -10.98
N VAL A 131 8.81 7.55 -11.08
CA VAL A 131 8.16 6.92 -12.24
C VAL A 131 7.94 7.92 -13.37
N LEU A 132 7.39 9.09 -13.09
CA LEU A 132 7.06 10.10 -14.09
C LEU A 132 8.28 10.55 -14.92
N PRO A 133 9.50 10.74 -14.35
CA PRO A 133 10.69 11.04 -15.16
C PRO A 133 11.08 9.95 -16.15
N ARG A 134 10.61 8.70 -15.94
CA ARG A 134 10.91 7.53 -16.77
C ARG A 134 9.83 7.24 -17.81
N ALA A 135 8.72 7.97 -17.80
CA ALA A 135 7.60 7.79 -18.73
C ALA A 135 7.86 8.35 -20.15
N GLY A 136 9.04 8.91 -20.41
CA GLY A 136 9.42 9.49 -21.71
C GLY A 136 9.23 11.01 -21.77
N ARG A 137 10.01 11.65 -22.66
CA ARG A 137 10.18 13.11 -22.71
C ARG A 137 8.88 13.86 -22.96
N ARG A 138 8.05 13.42 -23.91
CA ARG A 138 6.78 14.09 -24.25
C ARG A 138 5.82 14.16 -23.05
N ILE A 139 5.63 13.04 -22.34
CA ILE A 139 4.72 12.98 -21.18
C ILE A 139 5.28 13.83 -20.02
N TYR A 140 6.59 13.75 -19.79
CA TYR A 140 7.25 14.48 -18.71
C TYR A 140 7.33 16.00 -18.95
N GLU A 141 7.67 16.43 -20.16
CA GLU A 141 7.94 17.84 -20.46
C GLU A 141 6.64 18.62 -20.76
N GLU A 142 5.65 18.02 -21.43
CA GLU A 142 4.45 18.74 -21.90
C GLU A 142 3.21 18.50 -21.04
N ARG A 143 3.12 17.35 -20.35
CA ARG A 143 1.88 16.91 -19.68
C ARG A 143 2.02 16.58 -18.20
N ALA A 144 3.19 16.80 -17.59
CA ALA A 144 3.48 16.38 -16.22
C ALA A 144 2.43 16.80 -15.18
N THR A 145 1.92 18.03 -15.24
CA THR A 145 0.91 18.51 -14.27
C THR A 145 -0.41 17.75 -14.41
N ALA A 146 -0.87 17.52 -15.64
CA ALA A 146 -2.09 16.75 -15.90
C ALA A 146 -1.95 15.30 -15.43
N VAL A 147 -0.82 14.66 -15.74
CA VAL A 147 -0.53 13.29 -15.30
C VAL A 147 -0.43 13.18 -13.77
N ARG A 148 0.22 14.14 -13.10
CA ARG A 148 0.26 14.19 -11.63
C ARG A 148 -1.14 14.35 -11.02
N GLY A 149 -2.00 15.16 -11.63
CA GLY A 149 -3.38 15.32 -11.17
C GLY A 149 -4.23 14.05 -11.35
N GLN A 150 -4.07 13.36 -12.48
CA GLN A 150 -4.66 12.03 -12.71
C GLN A 150 -4.20 11.02 -11.65
N TRP A 151 -2.89 10.96 -11.40
CA TRP A 151 -2.31 10.07 -10.41
C TRP A 151 -2.73 10.38 -8.98
N LEU A 152 -2.84 11.66 -8.61
CA LEU A 152 -3.33 12.07 -7.31
C LEU A 152 -4.74 11.52 -7.06
N ARG A 153 -5.65 11.63 -8.04
CA ARG A 153 -7.01 11.09 -7.92
C ARG A 153 -7.00 9.57 -7.70
N SER A 154 -6.20 8.83 -8.46
CA SER A 154 -6.09 7.38 -8.32
C SER A 154 -5.48 6.99 -6.96
N SER A 155 -4.46 7.72 -6.49
CA SER A 155 -3.86 7.52 -5.17
C SER A 155 -4.85 7.79 -4.03
N LEU A 156 -5.71 8.80 -4.18
CA LEU A 156 -6.78 9.10 -3.22
C LEU A 156 -7.86 8.01 -3.21
N VAL A 157 -8.19 7.42 -4.37
CA VAL A 157 -9.12 6.27 -4.44
C VAL A 157 -8.52 5.05 -3.72
N PHE A 158 -7.22 4.79 -3.89
CA PHE A 158 -6.52 3.76 -3.13
C PHE A 158 -6.62 4.02 -1.62
N GLY A 159 -6.26 5.22 -1.18
CA GLY A 159 -6.34 5.62 0.24
C GLY A 159 -7.74 5.56 0.83
N ALA A 160 -8.76 6.02 0.10
CA ALA A 160 -10.15 5.93 0.53
C ALA A 160 -10.59 4.47 0.70
N THR A 161 -10.15 3.59 -0.20
CA THR A 161 -10.42 2.15 -0.09
C THR A 161 -9.76 1.54 1.16
N LEU A 162 -8.50 1.90 1.44
CA LEU A 162 -7.84 1.49 2.69
C LEU A 162 -8.61 1.98 3.92
N LEU A 163 -9.00 3.24 3.95
CA LEU A 163 -9.68 3.86 5.10
C LEU A 163 -11.07 3.26 5.35
N VAL A 164 -11.70 2.66 4.36
CA VAL A 164 -12.98 1.95 4.52
C VAL A 164 -12.76 0.49 4.89
N LEU A 165 -11.92 -0.24 4.15
CA LEU A 165 -11.78 -1.68 4.32
C LEU A 165 -10.93 -2.05 5.54
N ALA A 166 -9.83 -1.34 5.79
CA ALA A 166 -8.88 -1.73 6.82
C ALA A 166 -9.48 -1.61 8.23
N PRO A 167 -10.20 -0.54 8.63
CA PRO A 167 -10.83 -0.51 9.95
C PRO A 167 -11.82 -1.66 10.17
N ALA A 168 -12.65 -1.98 9.17
CA ALA A 168 -13.61 -3.07 9.28
C ALA A 168 -12.95 -4.44 9.45
N LEU A 169 -11.76 -4.63 8.86
CA LEU A 169 -11.05 -5.90 8.90
C LEU A 169 -10.10 -6.00 10.09
N PHE A 170 -9.41 -4.93 10.46
CA PHE A 170 -8.44 -4.92 11.57
C PHE A 170 -9.10 -4.98 12.94
N THR A 171 -10.31 -4.42 13.08
CA THR A 171 -11.10 -4.49 14.32
C THR A 171 -11.59 -5.91 14.65
N GLY A 172 -11.62 -6.81 13.67
CA GLY A 172 -11.99 -8.22 13.85
C GLY A 172 -10.85 -9.17 14.27
N PHE A 173 -9.61 -8.67 14.42
CA PHE A 173 -8.43 -9.46 14.80
C PHE A 173 -7.80 -9.00 16.13
N ALA A 174 -8.63 -8.50 17.06
CA ALA A 174 -8.24 -8.20 18.43
C ALA A 174 -8.38 -9.43 19.33
#